data_AF-A0AAU5BXT1-F1
#
_entry.id   AF-A0AAU5BXT1-F1
#
_cell.length_a   1.000
_cell.length_b   1.000
_cell.length_c   1.000
_cell.angle_alpha   90.00
_cell.angle_beta   90.00
_cell.angle_gamma   90.00
#
_symmetry.space_group_name_H-M   'P 1'
#
loop_
_entity.id
_entity.type
_entity.pdbx_description
1 polymer ?
#
loop_
_entity_poly.entity_id
_entity_poly.type
_entity_poly.pdbx_seq_one_letter_code
_entity_poly.pdbx_strand_id
1 'polypeptide(L)'
;MSVDMSARTANAVALLKESPETLDGFLKLSQTFESTTLDPHSRETVILTVAARNQCHLCVDMHEAKMAALGPAPDPERLAAVRLFTLRVLASSGAVTDEELAAFQAAGYTRRNALEVVLGIGAYTLSTFANRFTRAS
;
A
#
# COMPACT_ATOMS: atom_id res chain seq x y z
N MET A 1 -19.39 13.83 9.69
CA MET A 1 -19.72 12.64 10.50
C MET A 1 -18.52 11.72 10.44
N SER A 2 -17.73 11.64 11.51
CA SER A 2 -16.67 10.65 11.62
C SER A 2 -17.34 9.28 11.76
N VAL A 3 -17.39 8.52 10.68
CA VAL A 3 -17.77 7.11 10.75
C VAL A 3 -16.64 6.41 11.52
N ASP A 4 -16.99 5.65 12.56
CA ASP A 4 -16.01 4.92 13.38
C ASP A 4 -15.16 4.00 12.48
N MET A 5 -13.88 4.36 12.31
CA MET A 5 -12.93 3.63 11.49
C MET A 5 -12.78 2.17 11.96
N SER A 6 -12.94 1.92 13.26
CA SER A 6 -12.87 0.59 13.84
C SER A 6 -14.02 -0.28 13.35
N ALA A 7 -15.25 0.25 13.34
CA ALA A 7 -16.42 -0.44 12.83
C ALA A 7 -16.31 -0.73 11.32
N ARG A 8 -15.83 0.23 10.53
CA ARG A 8 -15.61 0.05 9.07
C ARG A 8 -14.59 -1.04 8.78
N THR A 9 -13.48 -1.04 9.53
CA THR A 9 -12.43 -2.06 9.41
C THR A 9 -12.97 -3.44 9.80
N ALA A 10 -13.73 -3.54 10.89
CA ALA A 10 -14.34 -4.79 11.31
C ALA A 10 -15.32 -5.34 10.26
N ASN A 11 -16.10 -4.47 9.62
CA ASN A 11 -16.98 -4.84 8.51
C ASN A 11 -16.20 -5.37 7.29
N ALA A 12 -15.14 -4.69 6.88
CA ALA A 12 -14.28 -5.16 5.78
C ALA A 12 -13.68 -6.54 6.07
N VAL A 13 -13.18 -6.76 7.28
CA VAL A 13 -12.68 -8.07 7.71
C VAL A 13 -13.80 -9.11 7.70
N ALA A 14 -15.01 -8.76 8.13
CA ALA A 14 -16.16 -9.68 8.11
C ALA A 14 -16.51 -10.13 6.68
N LEU A 15 -16.50 -9.21 5.71
CA LEU A 15 -16.74 -9.53 4.29
C LEU A 15 -15.65 -10.44 3.72
N LEU A 16 -14.37 -10.21 4.05
CA LEU A 16 -13.29 -11.07 3.58
C LEU A 16 -13.35 -12.50 4.16
N LYS A 17 -14.03 -12.72 5.30
CA LYS A 17 -14.19 -14.07 5.88
C LYS A 17 -15.04 -15.01 5.02
N GLU A 18 -15.75 -14.51 4.01
CA GLU A 18 -16.43 -15.35 3.01
C GLU A 18 -15.44 -16.26 2.25
N SER A 19 -14.18 -15.85 2.12
CA SER A 19 -13.05 -16.71 1.75
C SER A 19 -11.95 -16.62 2.81
N PRO A 20 -11.90 -17.55 3.76
CA PRO A 20 -10.84 -17.61 4.76
C PRO A 20 -9.43 -17.62 4.16
N GLU A 21 -9.26 -18.22 2.98
CA GLU A 21 -7.98 -18.27 2.25
C GLU A 21 -7.55 -16.89 1.76
N THR A 22 -8.49 -16.10 1.25
CA THR A 22 -8.22 -14.71 0.81
C THR A 22 -7.84 -13.83 2.00
N LEU A 23 -8.56 -13.96 3.11
CA LEU A 23 -8.26 -13.22 4.34
C LEU A 23 -6.89 -13.62 4.90
N ASP A 24 -6.62 -14.92 5.04
CA ASP A 24 -5.33 -15.43 5.55
C ASP A 24 -4.16 -15.01 4.65
N GLY A 25 -4.32 -15.11 3.33
CA GLY A 25 -3.34 -14.64 2.35
C GLY A 25 -3.03 -13.14 2.50
N PHE A 26 -4.07 -12.30 2.62
CA PHE A 26 -3.89 -10.87 2.86
C PHE A 26 -3.18 -10.57 4.18
N LEU A 27 -3.59 -11.22 5.28
CA LEU A 27 -2.98 -11.01 6.61
C LEU A 27 -1.51 -11.40 6.62
N LYS A 28 -1.13 -12.52 5.99
CA LYS A 28 0.27 -12.93 5.87
C LYS A 28 1.09 -11.98 5.01
N LEU A 29 0.56 -11.57 3.85
CA LEU A 29 1.24 -10.63 2.96
C LEU A 29 1.42 -9.25 3.61
N SER A 30 0.38 -8.73 4.26
CA SER A 30 0.45 -7.44 4.97
C SER A 30 1.43 -7.49 6.14
N GLN A 31 1.43 -8.55 6.95
CA GLN A 31 2.42 -8.72 8.03
C GLN A 31 3.86 -8.83 7.49
N THR A 32 4.04 -9.54 6.38
CA THR A 32 5.36 -9.65 5.72
C THR A 32 5.80 -8.28 5.20
N PHE A 33 4.90 -7.53 4.58
CA PHE A 33 5.17 -6.16 4.11
C PHE A 33 5.50 -5.21 5.27
N GLU A 34 4.83 -5.36 6.41
CA GLU A 34 5.15 -4.59 7.62
C GLU A 34 6.56 -4.94 8.17
N SER A 35 7.11 -6.10 7.85
CA SER A 35 8.45 -6.51 8.29
C SER A 35 9.58 -6.13 7.31
N THR A 36 9.27 -5.35 6.27
CA THR A 36 10.23 -4.92 5.25
C THR A 36 11.18 -3.83 5.75
N THR A 37 12.22 -3.53 4.97
CA THR A 37 13.16 -2.44 5.28
C THR A 37 12.69 -1.05 4.84
N LEU A 38 11.52 -0.95 4.21
CA LEU A 38 10.87 0.33 3.98
C LEU A 38 10.43 0.91 5.33
N ASP A 39 10.77 2.18 5.59
CA ASP A 39 10.30 2.88 6.78
C ASP A 39 8.77 3.03 6.79
N PRO A 40 8.14 3.32 7.95
CA PRO A 40 6.69 3.42 8.06
C PRO A 40 6.05 4.40 7.06
N HIS A 41 6.62 5.59 6.86
CA HIS A 41 6.08 6.56 5.90
C HIS A 41 6.18 6.05 4.45
N SER A 42 7.28 5.38 4.10
CA SER A 42 7.44 4.74 2.79
C SER A 42 6.41 3.62 2.57
N ARG A 43 6.17 2.77 3.56
CA ARG A 43 5.17 1.69 3.48
C ARG A 43 3.76 2.26 3.26
N GLU A 44 3.35 3.24 4.06
CA GLU A 44 2.04 3.90 3.89
C GLU A 44 1.95 4.64 2.54
N THR A 45 3.05 5.18 2.02
CA THR A 45 3.07 5.81 0.69
C THR A 45 2.80 4.80 -0.42
N VAL A 46 3.37 3.59 -0.37
CA VAL A 46 3.04 2.51 -1.33
C VAL A 46 1.56 2.18 -1.25
N ILE A 47 1.04 1.99 -0.03
CA ILE A 47 -0.35 1.59 0.20
C ILE A 47 -1.33 2.63 -0.33
N LEU A 48 -1.16 3.89 0.04
CA LEU A 48 -1.99 5.00 -0.42
C LEU A 48 -1.92 5.16 -1.95
N THR A 49 -0.75 4.96 -2.55
CA THR A 49 -0.59 5.04 -4.01
C THR A 49 -1.42 3.97 -4.71
N VAL A 50 -1.38 2.72 -4.22
CA VAL A 50 -2.19 1.60 -4.75
C VAL A 50 -3.68 1.85 -4.50
N ALA A 51 -4.05 2.24 -3.28
CA ALA A 51 -5.43 2.51 -2.88
C ALA A 51 -6.08 3.63 -3.69
N ALA A 52 -5.37 4.75 -3.88
CA ALA A 52 -5.84 5.87 -4.68
C ALA A 52 -5.98 5.49 -6.16
N ARG A 53 -4.98 4.80 -6.73
CA ARG A 53 -5.06 4.30 -8.12
C ARG A 53 -6.26 3.38 -8.32
N ASN A 54 -6.47 2.45 -7.40
CA ASN A 54 -7.56 1.49 -7.49
C ASN A 54 -8.90 2.08 -7.02
N GLN A 55 -8.92 3.34 -6.54
CA GLN A 55 -10.10 4.03 -6.03
C GLN A 55 -10.77 3.30 -4.84
N CYS A 56 -9.99 2.66 -3.97
CA CYS A 56 -10.53 2.05 -2.74
C CYS A 56 -10.69 3.13 -1.65
N HIS A 57 -11.87 3.74 -1.55
CA HIS A 57 -12.12 4.83 -0.59
C HIS A 57 -11.92 4.41 0.87
N LEU A 58 -12.41 3.22 1.27
CA LEU A 58 -12.13 2.68 2.61
C LEU A 58 -10.63 2.60 2.89
N CYS A 59 -9.87 2.06 1.94
CA CYS A 59 -8.42 1.91 2.08
C CYS A 59 -7.73 3.28 2.17
N VAL A 60 -8.16 4.25 1.35
CA VAL A 60 -7.64 5.63 1.41
C VAL A 60 -7.90 6.22 2.78
N ASP A 61 -9.14 6.19 3.28
CA ASP A 61 -9.48 6.78 4.58
C ASP A 61 -8.69 6.14 5.73
N MET A 62 -8.56 4.80 5.73
CA MET A 62 -7.81 4.04 6.75
C MET A 62 -6.33 4.41 6.75
N HIS A 63 -5.71 4.43 5.58
CA HIS A 63 -4.27 4.63 5.46
C HIS A 63 -3.87 6.12 5.53
N GLU A 64 -4.78 7.05 5.21
CA GLU A 64 -4.58 8.48 5.51
C GLU A 64 -4.57 8.72 7.03
N ALA A 65 -5.48 8.08 7.76
CA ALA A 65 -5.48 8.15 9.23
C ALA A 65 -4.20 7.53 9.82
N LYS A 66 -3.73 6.40 9.29
CA LYS A 66 -2.47 5.76 9.71
C LYS A 66 -1.26 6.64 9.38
N MET A 67 -1.19 7.21 8.17
CA MET A 67 -0.14 8.16 7.77
C MET A 67 -0.10 9.38 8.69
N ALA A 68 -1.26 9.97 9.01
CA ALA A 68 -1.34 11.11 9.92
C ALA A 68 -0.83 10.78 11.33
N ALA A 69 -1.10 9.57 11.81
CA ALA A 69 -0.64 9.10 13.12
C ALA A 69 0.88 8.88 13.20
N LEU A 70 1.58 8.70 12.07
CA LEU A 70 3.04 8.65 12.03
C LEU A 70 3.72 10.01 12.28
N GLY A 71 2.95 11.10 12.22
CA GLY A 71 3.48 12.46 12.28
C GLY A 71 4.11 12.91 10.95
N PRO A 72 4.75 14.09 10.93
CA PRO A 72 5.29 14.67 9.71
C PRO A 72 6.34 13.76 9.06
N ALA A 73 6.27 13.65 7.73
CA ALA A 73 7.25 12.92 6.96
C ALA A 73 8.63 13.58 7.07
N PRO A 74 9.70 12.82 7.35
CA PRO A 74 11.04 13.40 7.52
C PRO A 74 11.67 13.84 6.20
N ASP A 75 11.24 13.27 5.06
CA ASP A 75 11.80 13.52 3.73
C ASP A 75 10.71 13.41 2.65
N PRO A 76 10.11 14.54 2.23
CA PRO A 76 9.06 14.55 1.21
C PRO A 76 9.54 14.08 -0.19
N GLU A 77 10.80 14.33 -0.54
CA GLU A 77 11.34 13.94 -1.86
C GLU A 77 11.49 12.42 -1.94
N ARG A 78 11.96 11.81 -0.86
CA ARG A 78 12.07 10.36 -0.73
C ARG A 78 10.70 9.67 -0.83
N LEU A 79 9.65 10.23 -0.22
CA LEU A 79 8.28 9.70 -0.40
C LEU A 79 7.74 9.92 -1.81
N ALA A 80 8.04 11.05 -2.45
CA ALA A 80 7.66 11.29 -3.84
C ALA A 80 8.30 10.24 -4.78
N ALA A 81 9.55 9.84 -4.52
CA ALA A 81 10.23 8.77 -5.25
C ALA A 81 9.53 7.41 -5.09
N VAL A 82 9.11 7.03 -3.87
CA VAL A 82 8.32 5.79 -3.63
C VAL A 82 7.01 5.82 -4.40
N ARG A 83 6.27 6.92 -4.31
CA ARG A 83 5.00 7.08 -5.02
C ARG A 83 5.19 6.94 -6.53
N LEU A 84 6.17 7.66 -7.09
CA LEU A 84 6.45 7.61 -8.52
C LEU A 84 6.88 6.21 -8.96
N PHE A 85 7.81 5.59 -8.24
CA PHE A 85 8.28 4.24 -8.56
C PHE A 85 7.15 3.20 -8.49
N THR A 86 6.29 3.28 -7.47
CA THR A 86 5.09 2.43 -7.34
C THR A 86 4.16 2.59 -8.55
N LEU A 87 3.92 3.83 -9.00
CA LEU A 87 3.13 4.09 -10.22
C LEU A 87 3.80 3.55 -11.48
N ARG A 88 5.13 3.63 -11.60
CA ARG A 88 5.88 3.06 -12.73
C ARG A 88 5.73 1.54 -12.78
N VAL A 89 5.95 0.85 -11.66
CA VAL A 89 5.77 -0.61 -11.56
C VAL A 89 4.35 -1.02 -11.96
N LEU A 90 3.33 -0.31 -11.47
CA LEU A 90 1.93 -0.58 -11.82
C LEU A 90 1.60 -0.30 -13.29
N ALA A 91 2.19 0.72 -13.90
CA ALA A 91 1.93 1.11 -15.28
C ALA A 91 2.62 0.19 -16.30
N SER A 92 3.82 -0.31 -15.96
CA SER A 92 4.61 -1.19 -16.82
C SER A 92 4.43 -2.68 -16.53
N SER A 93 3.52 -3.04 -15.62
CA SER A 93 3.38 -4.42 -15.13
C SER A 93 4.71 -5.01 -14.63
N GLY A 94 5.51 -4.19 -13.95
CA GLY A 94 6.83 -4.57 -13.41
C GLY A 94 8.02 -4.37 -14.37
N ALA A 95 7.78 -4.09 -15.65
CA ALA A 95 8.84 -3.80 -16.63
C ALA A 95 9.36 -2.36 -16.50
N VAL A 96 9.84 -1.99 -15.31
CA VAL A 96 10.49 -0.69 -15.07
C VAL A 96 11.83 -0.63 -15.80
N THR A 97 12.17 0.54 -16.33
CA THR A 97 13.44 0.77 -17.01
C THR A 97 14.60 0.90 -16.02
N ASP A 98 15.83 0.73 -16.51
CA ASP A 98 17.04 0.97 -15.69
C ASP A 98 17.12 2.43 -15.20
N GLU A 99 16.63 3.39 -16.00
CA GLU A 99 16.57 4.80 -15.62
C GLU A 99 15.58 5.03 -14.47
N GLU A 100 14.39 4.44 -14.52
CA GLU A 100 13.39 4.54 -13.44
C GLU A 100 13.89 3.87 -12.15
N LEU A 101 14.56 2.72 -12.25
CA LEU A 101 15.19 2.08 -11.11
C LEU A 101 16.33 2.92 -10.55
N ALA A 102 17.19 3.48 -11.40
CA ALA A 102 18.29 4.36 -10.99
C ALA A 102 17.76 5.61 -10.28
N ALA A 103 16.68 6.22 -10.78
CA ALA A 103 16.04 7.37 -10.14
C ALA A 103 15.50 7.03 -8.73
N PHE A 104 14.90 5.85 -8.56
CA PHE A 104 14.47 5.38 -7.24
C PHE A 104 15.66 5.17 -6.29
N GLN A 105 16.77 4.63 -6.80
CA GLN A 105 17.99 4.44 -6.01
C GLN A 105 18.70 5.74 -5.66
N ALA A 106 18.66 6.74 -6.54
CA ALA A 106 19.21 8.08 -6.29
C ALA A 106 18.50 8.79 -5.11
N ALA A 107 17.24 8.45 -4.83
CA ALA A 107 16.50 8.91 -3.65
C ALA A 107 16.87 8.15 -2.35
N GLY A 108 17.94 7.35 -2.36
CA GLY A 108 18.44 6.63 -1.18
C GLY A 108 17.78 5.28 -0.94
N TYR A 109 17.01 4.74 -1.88
CA TYR A 109 16.47 3.39 -1.80
C TYR A 109 17.37 2.34 -2.45
N THR A 110 17.17 1.09 -2.07
CA THR A 110 17.93 -0.05 -2.59
C THR A 110 17.10 -0.91 -3.54
N ARG A 111 17.76 -1.82 -4.28
CA ARG A 111 17.05 -2.87 -5.04
C ARG A 111 16.18 -3.75 -4.15
N ARG A 112 16.57 -3.97 -2.89
CA ARG A 112 15.72 -4.64 -1.89
C ARG A 112 14.44 -3.86 -1.68
N ASN A 113 14.51 -2.55 -1.48
CA ASN A 113 13.32 -1.72 -1.33
C ASN A 113 12.43 -1.73 -2.58
N ALA A 114 13.02 -1.80 -3.78
CA ALA A 114 12.24 -1.92 -5.01
C ALA A 114 11.41 -3.22 -5.04
N LEU A 115 11.98 -4.35 -4.61
CA LEU A 115 11.24 -5.61 -4.45
C LEU A 115 10.19 -5.53 -3.33
N GLU A 116 10.47 -4.80 -2.26
CA GLU A 116 9.50 -4.57 -1.17
C GLU A 116 8.31 -3.70 -1.65
N VAL A 117 8.53 -2.74 -2.55
CA VAL A 117 7.45 -2.02 -3.25
C VAL A 117 6.57 -3.00 -4.05
N VAL A 118 7.17 -3.95 -4.78
CA VAL A 118 6.43 -4.99 -5.51
C VAL A 118 5.60 -5.86 -4.56
N LEU A 119 6.15 -6.26 -3.41
CA LEU A 119 5.41 -6.98 -2.37
C LEU A 119 4.21 -6.16 -1.87
N GLY A 120 4.41 -4.87 -1.59
CA GLY A 120 3.33 -3.96 -1.18
C GLY A 120 2.25 -3.82 -2.25
N ILE A 121 2.63 -3.68 -3.52
CA ILE A 121 1.68 -3.65 -4.64
C ILE A 121 0.82 -4.93 -4.65
N GLY A 122 1.42 -6.11 -4.52
CA GLY A 122 0.68 -7.37 -4.48
C GLY A 122 -0.33 -7.44 -3.33
N ALA A 123 0.14 -7.17 -2.10
CA ALA A 123 -0.68 -7.21 -0.90
C ALA A 123 -1.88 -6.26 -0.96
N TYR A 124 -1.65 -5.02 -1.40
CA TYR A 124 -2.68 -4.00 -1.39
C TYR A 124 -3.50 -3.96 -2.68
N THR A 125 -3.05 -4.57 -3.77
CA THR A 125 -3.94 -4.88 -4.90
C THR A 125 -5.00 -5.89 -4.48
N LEU A 126 -4.61 -6.97 -3.78
CA LEU A 126 -5.55 -7.95 -3.23
C LEU A 126 -6.59 -7.27 -2.31
N SER A 127 -6.11 -6.50 -1.33
CA SER A 127 -6.98 -5.80 -0.37
C SER A 127 -7.95 -4.83 -1.05
N THR A 128 -7.43 -3.97 -1.95
CA THR A 128 -8.24 -2.96 -2.64
C THR A 128 -9.26 -3.61 -3.58
N PHE A 129 -8.91 -4.71 -4.24
CA PHE A 129 -9.86 -5.46 -5.08
C PHE A 129 -10.94 -6.10 -4.24
N ALA A 130 -10.58 -6.81 -3.16
CA ALA A 130 -11.53 -7.46 -2.27
C ALA A 130 -12.52 -6.44 -1.67
N ASN A 131 -12.02 -5.35 -1.08
CA ASN A 131 -12.86 -4.31 -0.47
C ASN A 131 -13.79 -3.65 -1.48
N ARG A 132 -13.33 -3.39 -2.72
CA ARG A 132 -14.18 -2.80 -3.76
C ARG A 132 -15.22 -3.78 -4.27
N PHE A 133 -14.82 -5.04 -4.48
CA PHE A 133 -15.70 -6.10 -4.93
C PHE A 133 -16.87 -6.32 -3.95
N THR A 134 -16.56 -6.40 -2.66
CA THR A 134 -17.55 -6.57 -1.58
C THR A 134 -18.27 -5.28 -1.18
N ARG A 135 -17.88 -4.14 -1.78
CA ARG A 135 -18.39 -2.79 -1.47
C ARG A 135 -18.23 -2.44 0.02
N ALA A 136 -17.12 -2.89 0.62
CA ALA A 136 -16.75 -2.51 1.97
C ALA A 136 -16.65 -0.98 2.06
N SER A 137 -17.49 -0.39 2.92
CA SER A 137 -17.58 1.05 3.14
C SER A 137 -17.20 1.43 4.54
#